data_AF-A0A6J0NZT0-F1
#
_entry.id   AF-A0A6J0NZT0-F1
#
_cell.length_a   1.000
_cell.length_b   1.000
_cell.length_c   1.000
_cell.angle_alpha   90.00
_cell.angle_beta   90.00
_cell.angle_gamma   90.00
#
_symmetry.space_group_name_H-M   'P 1'
#
loop_
_entity.id
_entity.type
_entity.pdbx_description
1 polymer ?
#
loop_
_entity_poly.entity_id
_entity_poly.type
_entity_poly.pdbx_seq_one_letter_code
_entity_poly.pdbx_strand_id
1 'polypeptide(L)'
;MDRLKSIDKDPQESINTQPFTSINTDQPEVATFPQNSEASSGRWCVANPHIPDQVVQAAAEWACQQSVACCSRIQLGQNCFLPNTIKDHASVVFNTYYQNYKHQGGSCDFNGAAVITDTDPSHGSCQFESAPDSK
;
A
#
# COMPACT_ATOMS: atom_id res chain seq x y z
N MET A 1 -9.86 -24.23 29.45
CA MET A 1 -10.41 -23.23 30.39
C MET A 1 -9.28 -23.06 31.40
N ASP A 2 -8.32 -22.14 31.26
CA ASP A 2 -8.28 -20.84 30.61
C ASP A 2 -6.80 -20.55 30.32
N ARG A 3 -6.46 -20.16 29.09
CA ARG A 3 -5.12 -19.67 28.75
C ARG A 3 -5.17 -18.17 28.46
N LEU A 4 -4.67 -17.42 29.44
CA LEU A 4 -3.98 -16.13 29.38
C LEU A 4 -4.52 -15.03 28.46
N LYS A 5 -5.17 -14.06 29.11
CA LYS A 5 -4.99 -12.62 28.81
C LYS A 5 -3.52 -12.24 29.07
N SER A 6 -2.85 -11.68 28.07
CA SER A 6 -1.89 -10.59 28.28
C SER A 6 -1.75 -9.82 26.97
N ILE A 7 -2.44 -8.68 26.90
CA ILE A 7 -2.24 -7.66 25.88
C ILE A 7 -1.34 -6.65 26.57
N ASP A 8 -0.03 -6.85 26.42
CA ASP A 8 0.95 -5.86 26.85
C ASP A 8 0.94 -4.72 25.84
N LYS A 9 0.33 -3.63 26.30
CA LYS A 9 0.20 -2.33 25.67
C LYS A 9 1.48 -1.58 26.01
N ASP A 10 2.47 -1.61 25.11
CA ASP A 10 3.73 -0.89 25.35
C ASP A 10 3.56 0.64 25.15
N PRO A 11 4.20 1.48 25.99
CA PRO A 11 3.93 2.90 26.12
C PRO A 11 4.81 3.76 25.20
N GLN A 12 4.34 4.97 24.90
CA GLN A 12 5.15 6.01 24.26
C GLN A 12 6.33 6.43 25.15
N GLU A 13 7.52 6.60 24.56
CA GLU A 13 8.49 7.60 25.02
C GLU A 13 9.05 8.41 23.84
N SER A 14 8.97 9.72 24.04
CA SER A 14 9.63 10.80 23.29
C SER A 14 11.11 10.85 23.74
N ILE A 15 12.11 11.35 23.01
CA ILE A 15 12.49 12.74 22.68
C ILE A 15 13.80 12.59 21.84
N ASN A 16 14.18 13.47 20.91
CA ASN A 16 14.91 14.69 21.26
C ASN A 16 15.12 15.57 20.02
N THR A 17 14.97 16.86 20.24
CA THR A 17 15.23 17.97 19.32
C THR A 17 16.72 18.35 19.33
N GLN A 18 17.13 19.09 18.29
CA GLN A 18 18.30 19.99 18.17
C GLN A 18 19.36 19.55 17.14
N PRO A 19 20.18 20.48 16.58
CA PRO A 19 19.91 21.04 15.26
C PRO A 19 21.14 20.89 14.34
N PHE A 20 20.97 20.79 13.03
CA PHE A 20 22.13 20.97 12.14
C PHE A 20 21.80 21.94 11.02
N THR A 21 21.92 23.23 11.37
CA THR A 21 22.37 24.25 10.43
C THR A 21 23.86 24.03 10.14
N SER A 22 24.18 23.69 8.90
CA SER A 22 25.40 24.16 8.22
C SER A 22 25.18 23.97 6.73
N ILE A 23 24.71 25.03 6.09
CA ILE A 23 24.70 25.21 4.65
C ILE A 23 26.09 25.81 4.34
N ASN A 24 26.91 25.15 3.53
CA ASN A 24 27.96 25.83 2.78
C ASN A 24 28.25 25.11 1.46
N THR A 25 27.90 25.87 0.42
CA THR A 25 28.24 25.88 -1.00
C THR A 25 29.68 25.45 -1.30
N ASP A 26 29.85 24.48 -2.21
CA ASP A 26 30.48 24.65 -3.54
C ASP A 26 30.79 23.27 -4.16
N GLN A 27 29.82 22.66 -4.86
CA GLN A 27 30.10 21.59 -5.85
C GLN A 27 28.89 21.36 -6.76
N PRO A 28 29.02 21.44 -8.10
CA PRO A 28 27.94 21.09 -9.01
C PRO A 28 27.99 19.59 -9.28
N GLU A 29 27.32 18.80 -8.45
CA GLU A 29 26.96 17.42 -8.79
C GLU A 29 25.45 17.25 -8.64
N VAL A 30 24.76 17.22 -9.78
CA VAL A 30 23.33 16.93 -9.85
C VAL A 30 23.14 15.46 -9.49
N ALA A 31 22.99 15.19 -8.19
CA ALA A 31 22.64 13.88 -7.68
C ALA A 31 21.15 13.62 -7.95
N THR A 32 20.88 12.77 -8.93
CA THR A 32 19.56 12.21 -9.22
C THR A 32 19.11 11.33 -8.05
N PHE A 33 18.38 11.90 -7.11
CA PHE A 33 17.48 11.12 -6.27
C PHE A 33 16.19 10.92 -7.08
N PRO A 34 15.68 9.69 -7.29
CA PRO A 34 14.33 9.54 -7.84
C PRO A 34 13.33 9.88 -6.72
N GLN A 35 13.19 11.16 -6.41
CA GLN A 35 12.03 11.68 -5.70
C GLN A 35 11.01 12.07 -6.75
N ASN A 36 10.39 11.07 -7.38
CA ASN A 36 9.18 11.31 -8.17
C ASN A 36 7.96 11.22 -7.24
N SER A 37 7.90 12.09 -6.24
CA SER A 37 6.60 12.51 -5.70
C SER A 37 6.09 13.62 -6.62
N GLU A 38 5.84 13.27 -7.88
CA GLU A 38 4.84 13.97 -8.65
C GLU A 38 3.55 13.86 -7.83
N ALA A 39 2.82 14.97 -7.72
CA ALA A 39 1.44 14.91 -7.29
C ALA A 39 0.66 14.14 -8.37
N SER A 40 0.79 12.82 -8.33
CA SER A 40 0.22 11.88 -9.28
C SER A 40 -1.28 12.03 -9.17
N SER A 41 -1.94 12.46 -10.25
CA SER A 41 -3.37 12.25 -10.43
C SER A 41 -3.63 10.75 -10.66
N GLY A 42 -3.28 9.95 -9.65
CA GLY A 42 -3.38 8.51 -9.63
C GLY A 42 -4.72 8.09 -9.06
N ARG A 43 -5.26 6.99 -9.59
CA ARG A 43 -6.39 6.29 -9.00
C ARG A 43 -5.88 4.94 -8.54
N TRP A 44 -6.10 4.62 -7.28
CA TRP A 44 -5.71 3.35 -6.69
C TRP A 44 -6.95 2.55 -6.31
N CYS A 45 -6.82 1.24 -6.30
CA CYS A 45 -7.87 0.33 -5.84
C CYS A 45 -7.51 -0.25 -4.48
N VAL A 46 -8.30 0.06 -3.45
CA VAL A 46 -8.04 -0.35 -2.06
C VAL A 46 -9.21 -1.15 -1.49
N ALA A 47 -8.94 -1.97 -0.48
CA ALA A 47 -9.98 -2.77 0.16
C ALA A 47 -11.02 -1.87 0.86
N ASN A 48 -12.29 -2.27 0.77
CA ASN A 48 -13.37 -1.53 1.39
C ASN A 48 -13.38 -1.75 2.91
N PRO A 49 -13.23 -0.70 3.74
CA PRO A 49 -13.17 -0.83 5.19
C PRO A 49 -14.49 -1.30 5.82
N HIS A 50 -15.61 -1.22 5.10
CA HIS A 50 -16.94 -1.61 5.60
C HIS A 50 -17.32 -3.05 5.27
N ILE A 51 -16.52 -3.76 4.46
CA ILE A 51 -16.79 -5.13 4.06
C ILE A 51 -16.10 -6.12 5.02
N PRO A 52 -16.75 -7.24 5.40
CA PRO A 52 -16.13 -8.26 6.26
C PRO A 52 -14.85 -8.85 5.66
N ASP A 53 -13.84 -9.09 6.50
CA ASP A 53 -12.53 -9.58 6.08
C ASP A 53 -12.60 -10.88 5.28
N GLN A 54 -13.52 -11.79 5.60
CA GLN A 54 -13.70 -13.05 4.85
C GLN A 54 -14.07 -12.80 3.37
N VAL A 55 -14.89 -11.79 3.10
CA VAL A 55 -15.29 -11.43 1.73
C VAL A 55 -14.14 -10.76 1.00
N VAL A 56 -13.44 -9.85 1.68
CA VAL A 56 -12.25 -9.17 1.16
C VAL A 56 -11.14 -10.18 0.82
N GLN A 57 -10.90 -11.14 1.71
CA GLN A 57 -9.89 -12.18 1.52
C GLN A 57 -10.21 -13.07 0.31
N ALA A 58 -11.45 -13.56 0.19
CA ALA A 58 -11.84 -14.39 -0.95
C ALA A 58 -11.69 -13.64 -2.29
N ALA A 59 -12.04 -12.35 -2.31
CA ALA A 59 -11.84 -11.50 -3.48
C ALA A 59 -10.35 -11.29 -3.81
N ALA A 60 -9.50 -11.09 -2.80
CA ALA A 60 -8.06 -10.94 -2.97
C ALA A 60 -7.40 -12.23 -3.48
N GLU A 61 -7.80 -13.39 -2.95
CA GLU A 61 -7.34 -14.71 -3.42
C GLU A 61 -7.67 -14.93 -4.90
N TRP A 62 -8.88 -14.56 -5.33
CA TRP A 62 -9.26 -14.59 -6.75
C TRP A 62 -8.40 -13.63 -7.59
N ALA A 63 -8.22 -12.40 -7.14
CA ALA A 63 -7.43 -11.39 -7.85
C ALA A 63 -5.96 -11.82 -8.04
N CYS A 64 -5.38 -12.45 -7.02
CA CYS A 64 -4.03 -13.01 -7.08
C CYS A 64 -3.89 -14.14 -8.11
N GLN A 65 -4.92 -14.97 -8.31
CA GLN A 65 -4.89 -16.01 -9.34
C GLN A 65 -4.81 -15.39 -10.74
N GLN A 66 -5.42 -14.21 -10.92
CA GLN A 66 -5.34 -13.46 -12.17
C GLN A 66 -3.99 -12.74 -12.31
N SER A 67 -3.32 -12.41 -11.20
CA SER A 67 -2.10 -11.60 -11.20
C SER A 67 -1.04 -12.16 -10.25
N VAL A 68 -0.18 -13.03 -10.79
CA VAL A 68 0.92 -13.70 -10.05
C VAL A 68 1.88 -12.74 -9.34
N ALA A 69 2.00 -11.49 -9.79
CA ALA A 69 2.86 -10.47 -9.17
C ALA A 69 2.32 -9.92 -7.84
N CYS A 70 1.02 -10.06 -7.56
CA CYS A 70 0.36 -9.46 -6.38
C CYS A 70 0.66 -10.20 -5.09
N CYS A 71 0.58 -11.53 -5.15
CA CYS A 71 0.68 -12.38 -3.96
C CYS A 71 2.10 -12.54 -3.42
N SER A 72 3.12 -12.11 -4.15
CA SER A 72 4.51 -12.13 -3.66
C SER A 72 4.82 -10.92 -2.77
N ARG A 73 4.25 -9.73 -3.03
CA ARG A 73 4.57 -8.47 -2.33
C ARG A 73 4.04 -8.38 -0.90
N ILE A 74 3.05 -9.22 -0.57
CA ILE A 74 2.41 -9.29 0.75
C ILE A 74 2.94 -10.44 1.62
N GLN A 75 3.93 -11.19 1.16
CA GLN A 75 4.53 -12.27 1.94
C GLN A 75 5.41 -11.75 3.07
N LEU A 76 5.63 -12.57 4.08
CA LEU A 76 6.49 -12.24 5.20
C LEU A 76 7.89 -11.83 4.71
N GLY A 77 8.39 -10.70 5.21
CA GLY A 77 9.68 -10.12 4.81
C GLY A 77 9.64 -9.23 3.57
N GLN A 78 8.46 -8.97 3.01
CA GLN A 78 8.28 -8.10 1.85
C GLN A 78 7.84 -6.69 2.25
N ASN A 79 8.05 -5.75 1.32
CA ASN A 79 7.84 -4.33 1.54
C ASN A 79 6.42 -3.93 1.98
N CYS A 80 5.42 -4.72 1.60
CA CYS A 80 4.00 -4.49 1.88
C CYS A 80 3.39 -5.49 2.87
N PHE A 81 4.23 -6.19 3.64
CA PHE A 81 3.72 -7.09 4.68
C PHE A 81 3.12 -6.34 5.87
N LEU A 82 3.65 -5.16 6.20
CA LEU A 82 3.16 -4.35 7.31
C LEU A 82 2.33 -3.16 6.78
N PRO A 83 1.20 -2.83 7.45
CA PRO A 83 0.60 -3.56 8.58
C PRO A 83 0.06 -4.95 8.16
N ASN A 84 0.19 -5.94 9.04
CA ASN A 84 -0.21 -7.33 8.77
C ASN A 84 -1.71 -7.52 9.02
N THR A 85 -2.54 -6.89 8.18
CA THR A 85 -3.99 -7.07 8.19
C THR A 85 -4.49 -7.55 6.82
N ILE A 86 -5.64 -8.23 6.83
CA ILE A 86 -6.27 -8.74 5.61
C ILE A 86 -6.57 -7.59 4.63
N LYS A 87 -7.04 -6.44 5.13
CA LYS A 87 -7.43 -5.31 4.28
C LYS A 87 -6.24 -4.60 3.67
N ASP A 88 -5.15 -4.48 4.41
CA ASP A 88 -3.92 -3.86 3.91
C ASP A 88 -3.29 -4.73 2.82
N HIS A 89 -3.19 -6.05 3.06
CA HIS A 89 -2.72 -7.00 2.04
C HIS A 89 -3.65 -7.04 0.82
N ALA A 90 -4.96 -7.06 1.04
CA ALA A 90 -5.94 -7.05 -0.05
C ALA A 90 -5.87 -5.76 -0.87
N SER A 91 -5.59 -4.61 -0.25
CA SER A 91 -5.43 -3.34 -0.97
C SER A 91 -4.29 -3.40 -1.97
N VAL A 92 -3.15 -3.99 -1.59
CA VAL A 92 -2.01 -4.19 -2.51
C VAL A 92 -2.42 -5.09 -3.68
N VAL A 93 -3.11 -6.19 -3.39
CA VAL A 93 -3.56 -7.14 -4.41
C VAL A 93 -4.57 -6.52 -5.37
N PHE A 94 -5.58 -5.83 -4.85
CA PHE A 94 -6.59 -5.17 -5.65
C PHE A 94 -6.00 -4.06 -6.50
N ASN A 95 -5.08 -3.27 -5.95
CA ASN A 95 -4.42 -2.23 -6.72
C ASN A 95 -3.62 -2.82 -7.88
N THR A 96 -2.78 -3.82 -7.64
CA THR A 96 -1.97 -4.40 -8.71
C THR A 96 -2.85 -5.10 -9.76
N TYR A 97 -3.94 -5.78 -9.39
CA TYR A 97 -4.91 -6.28 -10.37
C TYR A 97 -5.53 -5.14 -11.17
N TYR A 98 -6.07 -4.11 -10.50
CA TYR A 98 -6.72 -2.99 -11.15
C TYR A 98 -5.79 -2.30 -12.14
N GLN A 99 -4.54 -2.06 -11.74
CA GLN A 99 -3.53 -1.44 -12.59
C GLN A 99 -3.17 -2.28 -13.82
N ASN A 100 -3.11 -3.60 -13.68
CA ASN A 100 -2.82 -4.51 -14.78
C ASN A 100 -4.00 -4.70 -15.74
N TYR A 101 -5.24 -4.61 -15.27
CA TYR A 101 -6.42 -4.98 -16.07
C TYR A 101 -7.36 -3.82 -16.42
N LYS A 102 -7.20 -2.62 -15.85
CA LYS A 102 -8.10 -1.49 -16.11
C LYS A 102 -8.23 -1.10 -17.58
N HIS A 103 -7.14 -1.21 -18.34
CA HIS A 103 -7.13 -0.94 -19.79
C HIS A 103 -7.84 -2.02 -20.61
N GLN A 104 -8.15 -3.18 -20.02
CA GLN A 104 -8.86 -4.32 -20.62
C GLN A 104 -10.30 -4.43 -20.10
N GLY A 105 -10.78 -3.41 -19.37
CA GLY A 105 -12.11 -3.41 -18.75
C GLY A 105 -12.17 -4.01 -17.35
N GLY A 106 -11.03 -4.32 -16.73
CA GLY A 106 -10.99 -4.68 -15.31
C GLY A 106 -11.45 -3.53 -14.41
N SER A 107 -12.29 -3.82 -13.43
CA SER A 107 -12.84 -2.82 -12.51
C SER A 107 -12.29 -2.99 -11.09
N CYS A 108 -12.32 -1.90 -10.33
CA CYS A 108 -12.11 -1.91 -8.89
C CYS A 108 -13.45 -2.02 -8.16
N ASP A 109 -14.09 -3.18 -8.23
CA ASP A 109 -15.34 -3.43 -7.52
C ASP A 109 -15.22 -4.69 -6.66
N PHE A 110 -14.81 -5.82 -7.26
CA PHE A 110 -14.67 -7.10 -6.56
C PHE A 110 -15.92 -7.46 -5.74
N ASN A 111 -17.11 -7.26 -6.31
CA ASN A 111 -18.41 -7.39 -5.62
C ASN A 111 -18.54 -6.47 -4.40
N GLY A 112 -18.07 -5.22 -4.53
CA GLY A 112 -18.02 -4.21 -3.47
C GLY A 112 -16.88 -4.35 -2.45
N ALA A 113 -16.03 -5.38 -2.57
CA ALA A 113 -14.90 -5.61 -1.65
C ALA A 113 -13.76 -4.60 -1.79
N ALA A 114 -13.73 -3.83 -2.89
CA ALA A 114 -12.75 -2.77 -3.10
C ALA A 114 -13.42 -1.46 -3.54
N VAL A 115 -12.69 -0.36 -3.37
CA VAL A 115 -13.10 0.98 -3.75
C VAL A 115 -11.94 1.74 -4.39
N ILE A 116 -12.24 2.64 -5.32
CA ILE A 116 -11.25 3.56 -5.86
C ILE A 116 -10.99 4.69 -4.86
N THR A 117 -9.71 5.03 -4.68
CA THR A 117 -9.25 6.21 -3.96
C THR A 117 -8.38 7.06 -4.88
N ASP A 118 -8.50 8.38 -4.76
CA ASP A 118 -7.60 9.37 -5.39
C ASP A 118 -6.51 9.84 -4.39
N THR A 119 -6.50 9.27 -3.19
CA THR A 119 -5.44 9.47 -2.19
C THR A 119 -4.48 8.28 -2.24
N ASP A 120 -3.20 8.56 -2.43
CA ASP A 120 -2.13 7.55 -2.46
C ASP A 120 -2.10 6.76 -1.14
N PRO A 121 -2.36 5.44 -1.16
CA PRO A 121 -2.33 4.60 0.04
C PRO A 121 -0.91 4.12 0.39
N SER A 122 0.13 4.56 -0.34
CA SER A 122 1.52 4.17 -0.08
C SER A 122 1.99 4.58 1.31
N HIS A 123 2.77 3.70 1.95
CA HIS A 123 3.32 3.95 3.28
C HIS A 123 4.68 3.25 3.47
N GLY A 124 5.65 3.98 4.04
CA GLY A 124 6.99 3.44 4.29
C GLY A 124 7.62 2.83 3.04
N SER A 125 7.97 1.54 3.11
CA SER A 125 8.52 0.77 1.98
C SER A 125 7.46 0.25 1.01
N CYS A 126 6.17 0.26 1.38
CA CYS A 126 5.08 -0.21 0.54
C CYS A 126 4.62 0.91 -0.39
N GLN A 127 4.99 0.81 -1.65
CA GLN A 127 4.63 1.77 -2.69
C GLN A 127 3.55 1.16 -3.59
N PHE A 128 2.44 1.87 -3.75
CA PHE A 128 1.31 1.51 -4.59
C PHE A 128 1.49 2.13 -5.97
N GLU A 129 1.43 1.28 -7.00
CA GLU A 129 1.56 1.73 -8.37
C GLU A 129 0.31 2.48 -8.83
N SER A 130 0.50 3.62 -9.51
CA SER A 130 -0.55 4.29 -10.28
C SER A 130 -0.05 4.54 -11.69
N ALA A 131 -0.65 3.85 -12.66
CA ALA A 131 -0.50 4.15 -14.07
C ALA A 131 -1.46 5.29 -14.44
N PRO A 132 -0.99 6.34 -15.14
CA PRO A 132 -1.87 7.37 -15.66
C PRO A 132 -2.92 6.75 -16.59
N ASP A 133 -4.13 7.30 -16.57
CA ASP A 133 -5.18 6.89 -17.50
C ASP A 133 -4.74 7.35 -18.91
N SER A 134 -4.33 6.41 -19.76
CA SER A 134 -3.94 6.72 -21.14
C SER A 134 -5.18 7.17 -21.90
N LYS A 135 -5.31 8.49 -22.09
CA LYS A 135 -6.38 9.12 -22.88
C LYS A 135 -6.26 8.81 -24.37
#